data_AF-A0A1Y3P307-F1
#
_entry.id   AF-A0A1Y3P307-F1
#
_cell.length_a   1.000
_cell.length_b   1.000
_cell.length_c   1.000
_cell.angle_alpha   90.00
_cell.angle_beta   90.00
_cell.angle_gamma   90.00
#
_symmetry.space_group_name_H-M   'P 1'
#
loop_
_entity.id
_entity.type
_entity.pdbx_description
1 polymer ?
#
loop_
_entity_poly.entity_id
_entity_poly.type
_entity_poly.pdbx_seq_one_letter_code
_entity_poly.pdbx_strand_id
1 'polypeptide(L)'
;MLLTTEEKFALQMLFAGSDEVSVMVRLQLDNCEVLTRKNTGVGFFTSIALEVPLDVNFPHQRDLSFEHRDLSHGGSFMCWFENASVLELEAVSYNGEWPQRFDVLDFKWV
;
A
#
# COMPACT_ATOMS: atom_id res chain seq x y z
N MET A 1 7.72 -7.47 11.74
CA MET A 1 6.28 -7.88 11.72
C MET A 1 5.91 -8.23 10.28
N LEU A 2 4.88 -9.04 9.99
CA LEU A 2 4.48 -9.31 8.59
C LEU A 2 3.40 -8.32 8.10
N LEU A 3 3.29 -8.19 6.78
CA LEU A 3 2.20 -7.46 6.13
C LEU A 3 0.85 -8.12 6.43
N THR A 4 -0.15 -7.30 6.71
CA THR A 4 -1.56 -7.68 6.77
C THR A 4 -2.09 -7.95 5.35
N THR A 5 -3.25 -8.59 5.26
CA THR A 5 -3.93 -8.83 3.98
C THR A 5 -4.25 -7.54 3.24
N GLU A 6 -4.65 -6.49 3.97
CA GLU A 6 -4.98 -5.17 3.40
C GLU A 6 -3.73 -4.48 2.81
N GLU A 7 -2.62 -4.48 3.54
CA GLU A 7 -1.37 -3.90 3.03
C GLU A 7 -0.83 -4.66 1.82
N LYS A 8 -0.87 -6.00 1.85
CA LYS A 8 -0.49 -6.80 0.68
C LYS A 8 -1.36 -6.48 -0.52
N PHE A 9 -2.67 -6.36 -0.32
CA PHE A 9 -3.61 -5.99 -1.37
C PHE A 9 -3.33 -4.60 -1.94
N ALA A 10 -3.15 -3.59 -1.09
CA ALA A 10 -2.82 -2.23 -1.52
C ALA A 10 -1.54 -2.21 -2.37
N LEU A 11 -0.50 -2.93 -1.95
CA LEU A 11 0.77 -3.03 -2.68
C LEU A 11 0.62 -3.79 -4.00
N GLN A 12 -0.14 -4.89 -4.03
CA GLN A 12 -0.43 -5.61 -5.27
C GLN A 12 -1.10 -4.71 -6.31
N MET A 13 -1.98 -3.81 -5.86
CA MET A 13 -2.72 -2.91 -6.73
C MET A 13 -1.87 -1.72 -7.18
N LEU A 14 -1.16 -1.05 -6.27
CA LEU A 14 -0.23 0.05 -6.59
C LEU A 14 0.87 -0.38 -7.56
N PHE A 15 1.34 -1.61 -7.41
CA PHE A 15 2.34 -2.21 -8.27
C PHE A 15 1.70 -3.25 -9.21
N ALA A 16 0.51 -3.02 -9.79
CA ALA A 16 -0.08 -3.97 -10.75
C ALA A 16 0.60 -3.98 -12.13
N GLY A 17 1.42 -2.95 -12.42
CA GLY A 17 2.09 -2.78 -13.71
C GLY A 17 3.16 -3.83 -14.03
N SER A 18 3.59 -3.86 -15.29
CA SER A 18 4.63 -4.80 -15.76
C SER A 18 6.04 -4.21 -15.77
N ASP A 19 6.23 -3.00 -15.23
CA ASP A 19 7.57 -2.41 -15.08
C ASP A 19 8.40 -3.19 -14.06
N GLU A 20 9.72 -3.13 -14.20
CA GLU A 20 10.68 -3.91 -13.40
C GLU A 20 10.48 -3.70 -11.89
N VAL A 21 10.29 -2.44 -11.46
CA VAL A 21 10.06 -2.11 -10.04
C VAL A 21 8.77 -2.78 -9.55
N SER A 22 7.68 -2.67 -10.31
CA SER A 22 6.41 -3.32 -9.94
C SER A 22 6.55 -4.84 -9.81
N VAL A 23 7.23 -5.50 -10.75
CA VAL A 23 7.47 -6.94 -10.69
C VAL A 23 8.31 -7.30 -9.46
N MET A 24 9.41 -6.57 -9.23
CA MET A 24 10.33 -6.84 -8.13
C MET A 24 9.70 -6.63 -6.75
N VAL A 25 8.85 -5.61 -6.57
CA VAL A 25 8.12 -5.43 -5.31
C VAL A 25 7.12 -6.57 -5.10
N ARG A 26 6.33 -6.94 -6.12
CA ARG A 26 5.33 -8.02 -6.00
C ARG A 26 5.95 -9.36 -5.62
N LEU A 27 7.15 -9.68 -6.13
CA LEU A 27 7.86 -10.91 -5.81
C LEU A 27 8.29 -11.03 -4.34
N GLN A 28 8.39 -9.91 -3.63
CA GLN A 28 8.90 -9.86 -2.26
C GLN A 28 7.81 -9.74 -1.19
N LEU A 29 6.54 -9.50 -1.56
CA LEU A 29 5.47 -9.17 -0.61
C LEU A 29 5.24 -10.22 0.48
N ASP A 30 5.60 -11.48 0.24
CA ASP A 30 5.48 -12.53 1.24
C ASP A 30 6.63 -12.55 2.27
N ASN A 31 7.75 -11.90 1.95
CA ASN A 31 8.97 -11.87 2.76
C ASN A 31 9.29 -10.47 3.33
N CYS A 32 8.52 -9.44 2.98
CA CYS A 32 8.72 -8.10 3.53
C CYS A 32 8.52 -8.05 5.05
N GLU A 33 9.29 -7.19 5.71
CA GLU A 33 9.14 -6.91 7.13
C GLU A 33 8.48 -5.53 7.34
N VAL A 34 7.38 -5.50 8.07
CA VAL A 34 6.80 -4.26 8.61
C VAL A 34 7.66 -3.78 9.78
N LEU A 35 8.26 -2.60 9.61
CA LEU A 35 9.07 -1.89 10.58
C LEU A 35 8.18 -1.11 11.56
N THR A 36 7.22 -0.36 11.02
CA THR A 36 6.24 0.41 11.81
C THR A 36 4.87 0.37 11.17
N ARG A 37 3.82 0.45 12.00
CA ARG A 37 2.44 0.63 11.56
C ARG A 37 1.73 1.60 12.49
N LYS A 38 1.00 2.56 11.92
CA LYS A 38 0.22 3.54 12.66
C LYS A 38 -1.16 3.72 12.02
N ASN A 39 -2.20 3.37 12.78
CA ASN A 39 -3.57 3.71 12.42
C ASN A 39 -3.88 5.16 12.83
N THR A 40 -4.59 5.89 11.99
CA THR A 40 -4.91 7.31 12.23
C THR A 40 -6.39 7.57 12.46
N GLY A 41 -7.24 6.54 12.34
CA GLY A 41 -8.70 6.65 12.37
C GLY A 41 -9.30 6.92 11.00
N VAL A 42 -8.63 7.66 10.13
CA VAL A 42 -9.01 7.92 8.73
C VAL A 42 -8.18 7.10 7.72
N GLY A 43 -7.36 6.19 8.23
CA GLY A 43 -6.44 5.41 7.42
C GLY A 43 -5.31 4.80 8.24
N PHE A 44 -4.20 4.52 7.57
CA PHE A 44 -2.98 4.02 8.20
C PHE A 44 -1.72 4.42 7.44
N PHE A 45 -0.60 4.34 8.15
CA PHE A 45 0.76 4.41 7.62
C PHE A 45 1.52 3.13 7.99
N THR A 46 2.28 2.60 7.05
CA THR A 46 3.13 1.43 7.26
C THR A 46 4.49 1.63 6.59
N SER A 47 5.56 1.52 7.38
CA SER A 47 6.93 1.47 6.87
C SER A 47 7.36 0.01 6.72
N ILE A 48 7.83 -0.35 5.54
CA ILE A 48 8.03 -1.74 5.11
C ILE A 48 9.46 -1.90 4.60
N ALA A 49 10.23 -2.76 5.23
CA ALA A 49 11.51 -3.22 4.72
C ALA A 49 11.30 -4.30 3.65
N LEU A 50 11.95 -4.09 2.50
CA LEU A 50 12.06 -5.09 1.45
C LEU A 50 13.16 -6.09 1.79
N GLU A 51 12.97 -7.35 1.39
CA GLU A 51 13.98 -8.41 1.59
C GLU A 51 15.23 -8.13 0.73
N VAL A 52 15.02 -7.67 -0.50
CA VAL A 52 16.04 -7.35 -1.47
C VAL A 52 15.94 -5.86 -1.82
N PRO A 53 17.02 -5.08 -1.60
CA PRO A 53 17.05 -3.67 -1.99
C PRO A 53 16.80 -3.50 -3.49
N LEU A 54 16.03 -2.49 -3.86
CA LEU A 54 15.84 -2.07 -5.24
C LEU A 54 16.80 -0.92 -5.58
N ASP A 55 17.23 -0.86 -6.83
CA ASP A 55 17.99 0.28 -7.34
C ASP A 55 17.05 1.50 -7.44
N VAL A 56 17.09 2.37 -6.43
CA VAL A 56 16.13 3.48 -6.23
C VAL A 56 16.44 4.74 -7.04
N ASN A 57 16.98 4.60 -8.26
CA ASN A 57 16.98 5.71 -9.21
C ASN A 57 15.56 6.09 -9.72
N PHE A 58 14.50 5.57 -9.08
CA PHE A 58 13.10 5.79 -9.42
C PHE A 58 12.40 6.69 -8.39
N PRO A 59 12.26 8.00 -8.66
CA PRO A 59 11.43 8.88 -7.86
C PRO A 59 9.96 8.70 -8.25
N HIS A 60 9.36 7.56 -7.95
CA HIS A 60 7.96 7.29 -8.29
C HIS A 60 7.17 7.03 -7.02
N GLN A 61 6.61 8.11 -6.46
CA GLN A 61 5.39 7.99 -5.68
C GLN A 61 4.32 7.37 -6.58
N ARG A 62 3.61 6.38 -6.05
CA ARG A 62 2.45 5.77 -6.71
C ARG A 62 1.24 6.07 -5.86
N ASP A 63 0.13 6.38 -6.52
CA ASP A 63 -1.15 6.58 -5.89
C ASP A 63 -2.24 5.85 -6.69
N LEU A 64 -3.23 5.33 -5.99
CA LEU A 64 -4.36 4.64 -6.58
C LEU A 64 -5.61 4.94 -5.78
N SER A 65 -6.50 5.71 -6.39
CA SER A 65 -7.83 6.00 -5.85
C SER A 65 -8.77 4.81 -6.03
N PHE A 66 -9.70 4.65 -5.10
CA PHE A 66 -10.74 3.63 -5.14
C PHE A 66 -12.06 4.15 -4.54
N GLU A 67 -13.17 3.58 -4.97
CA GLU A 67 -14.41 3.58 -4.21
C GLU A 67 -14.40 2.41 -3.23
N HIS A 68 -15.05 2.57 -2.07
CA HIS A 68 -15.21 1.50 -1.09
C HIS A 68 -16.64 1.48 -0.56
N ARG A 69 -17.23 0.30 -0.38
CA ARG A 69 -18.64 0.17 0.08
C ARG A 69 -18.95 1.00 1.32
N ASP A 70 -18.03 0.99 2.28
CA ASP A 70 -18.20 1.63 3.59
C ASP A 70 -17.60 3.04 3.66
N LEU A 71 -16.98 3.54 2.57
CA LEU A 71 -16.45 4.91 2.47
C LEU A 71 -17.23 5.69 1.41
N SER A 72 -18.11 6.60 1.85
CA SER A 72 -19.04 7.32 0.97
C SER A 72 -18.36 8.17 -0.11
N HIS A 73 -17.09 8.55 0.09
CA HIS A 73 -16.29 9.29 -0.88
C HIS A 73 -15.09 8.48 -1.39
N GLY A 74 -14.98 7.19 -1.04
CA GLY A 74 -13.81 6.38 -1.38
C GLY A 74 -12.55 6.76 -0.59
N GLY A 75 -11.41 6.40 -1.16
CA GLY A 75 -10.10 6.65 -0.57
C GLY A 75 -8.97 6.45 -1.58
N SER A 76 -7.75 6.48 -1.08
CA SER A 76 -6.54 6.23 -1.87
C SER A 76 -5.56 5.36 -1.12
N PHE A 77 -4.85 4.52 -1.88
CA PHE A 77 -3.58 3.97 -1.46
C PHE A 77 -2.46 4.79 -2.10
N MET A 78 -1.40 5.03 -1.35
CA MET A 78 -0.21 5.75 -1.79
C MET A 78 1.03 5.01 -1.32
N CYS A 79 2.07 4.94 -2.14
CA CYS A 79 3.35 4.44 -1.69
C CYS A 79 4.52 5.19 -2.32
N TRP A 80 5.63 5.25 -1.59
CA TRP A 80 6.90 5.78 -2.07
C TRP A 80 8.07 5.07 -1.41
N PHE A 81 9.21 5.07 -2.08
CA PHE A 81 10.45 4.57 -1.50
C PHE A 81 11.09 5.66 -0.65
N GLU A 82 11.29 5.38 0.63
CA GLU A 82 12.13 6.23 1.50
C GLU A 82 13.61 6.02 1.15
N ASN A 83 13.99 4.78 0.82
CA ASN A 83 15.31 4.42 0.31
C ASN A 83 15.26 3.07 -0.43
N ALA A 84 16.43 2.56 -0.85
CA ALA A 84 16.58 1.29 -1.59
C ALA A 84 15.86 0.10 -0.97
N SER A 85 15.73 0.08 0.35
CA SER A 85 15.23 -1.07 1.11
C SER A 85 13.95 -0.78 1.87
N VAL A 86 13.43 0.45 1.83
CA VAL A 86 12.27 0.85 2.64
C VAL A 86 11.21 1.50 1.76
N LEU A 87 10.00 0.93 1.84
CA LEU A 87 8.79 1.40 1.20
C LEU A 87 7.84 1.94 2.28
N GLU A 88 7.33 3.13 2.07
CA GLU A 88 6.24 3.71 2.86
C GLU A 88 4.92 3.47 2.13
N LEU A 89 3.92 2.97 2.86
CA LEU A 89 2.56 2.77 2.40
C LEU A 89 1.62 3.62 3.25
N GLU A 90 0.79 4.40 2.60
CA GLU A 90 -0.29 5.16 3.20
C GLU A 90 -1.62 4.73 2.59
N ALA A 91 -2.63 4.60 3.44
CA ALA A 91 -4.02 4.45 3.01
C ALA A 91 -4.84 5.54 3.69
N VAL A 92 -5.71 6.21 2.93
CA VAL A 92 -6.49 7.34 3.44
C VAL A 92 -7.91 7.32 2.88
N SER A 93 -8.91 7.50 3.74
CA SER A 93 -10.30 7.76 3.33
C SER A 93 -10.46 9.23 2.97
N TYR A 94 -11.17 9.54 1.90
CA TYR A 94 -11.48 10.93 1.57
C TYR A 94 -12.51 11.57 2.50
N ASN A 95 -13.28 10.76 3.23
CA ASN A 95 -14.18 11.18 4.30
C ASN A 95 -14.57 9.97 5.17
N GLY A 96 -14.81 10.21 6.47
CA GLY A 96 -15.22 9.18 7.42
C GLY A 96 -14.05 8.44 8.08
N GLU A 97 -14.39 7.43 8.88
CA GLU A 97 -13.40 6.54 9.52
C GLU A 97 -13.00 5.41 8.58
N TRP A 98 -11.75 4.94 8.70
CA TRP A 98 -11.27 3.79 7.96
C TRP A 98 -12.05 2.53 8.35
N PRO A 99 -12.39 1.63 7.39
CA PRO A 99 -13.12 0.41 7.70
C PRO A 99 -12.38 -0.47 8.71
N GLN A 100 -13.10 -0.98 9.71
CA GLN A 100 -12.54 -1.86 10.75
C GLN A 100 -12.30 -3.30 10.25
N ARG A 101 -12.93 -3.66 9.12
CA ARG A 101 -12.79 -4.95 8.47
C ARG A 101 -12.31 -4.72 7.05
N PHE A 102 -11.35 -5.54 6.63
CA PHE A 102 -10.91 -5.61 5.25
C PHE A 102 -11.66 -6.72 4.49
N ASP A 103 -12.17 -6.38 3.30
CA ASP A 103 -12.70 -7.32 2.31
C ASP A 103 -12.41 -6.80 0.90
N VAL A 104 -11.74 -7.61 0.07
CA VAL A 104 -11.33 -7.21 -1.28
C VAL A 104 -12.52 -6.84 -2.17
N LEU A 105 -13.70 -7.41 -1.92
CA LEU A 105 -14.89 -7.19 -2.71
C LEU A 105 -15.55 -5.82 -2.45
N ASP A 106 -15.11 -5.13 -1.39
CA ASP A 106 -15.63 -3.82 -1.04
C ASP A 106 -14.99 -2.70 -1.86
N PHE A 107 -13.87 -2.97 -2.52
CA PHE A 107 -13.10 -2.00 -3.32
C PHE A 107 -13.52 -2.01 -4.80
N LYS A 108 -13.61 -0.83 -5.40
CA LYS A 108 -13.74 -0.63 -6.84
C LYS A 108 -12.77 0.43 -7.33
N TRP A 109 -12.15 0.18 -8.47
CA TRP A 109 -11.13 1.06 -9.03
C TRP A 109 -11.78 2.18 -9.85
N VAL A 110 -11.24 3.39 -9.70
CA VAL A 110 -11.69 4.62 -10.37
C VAL A 110 -10.84 4.87 -11.62
#